data_AF-A0A519M1P7-F1
#
_entry.id   AF-A0A519M1P7-F1
#
_cell.length_a   1.000
_cell.length_b   1.000
_cell.length_c   1.000
_cell.angle_alpha   90.00
_cell.angle_beta   90.00
_cell.angle_gamma   90.00
#
_symmetry.space_group_name_H-M   'P 1'
#
loop_
_entity.id
_entity.type
_entity.pdbx_description
1 polymer ?
#
loop_
_entity_poly.entity_id
_entity_poly.type
_entity_poly.pdbx_seq_one_letter_code
_entity_poly.pdbx_strand_id
1 'polypeptide(L)'
;ALASGRADAYLAPNGIAAHNARDGKTKLVGTFSGGWPQAAEIAVTSRKGSGIADAITAALNAQIKNGNYAKALERWNLQSEAIQVSRTNPPGLPKK
;
A
#
# COMPACT_ATOMS: atom_id res chain seq x y z
N ALA A 1 8.39 -21.54 5.88
CA ALA A 1 8.53 -21.56 7.36
C ALA A 1 7.17 -21.73 8.04
N LEU A 2 6.21 -20.84 7.76
CA LEU A 2 4.84 -20.93 8.30
C LEU A 2 4.16 -22.29 8.05
N ALA A 3 4.03 -22.71 6.79
CA ALA A 3 3.35 -23.96 6.43
C ALA A 3 4.01 -25.23 7.02
N SER A 4 5.30 -25.16 7.36
CA SER A 4 6.06 -26.27 7.94
C SER A 4 6.18 -26.16 9.47
N GLY A 5 5.47 -25.24 10.12
CA GLY A 5 5.52 -25.03 11.58
C GLY A 5 6.85 -24.48 12.11
N ARG A 6 7.72 -23.92 11.27
CA ARG A 6 9.05 -23.39 11.66
C ARG A 6 9.01 -21.91 12.08
N ALA A 7 7.86 -21.26 11.98
CA ALA A 7 7.65 -19.88 12.37
C ALA A 7 6.16 -19.69 12.69
N ASP A 8 5.88 -18.84 13.68
CA ASP A 8 4.50 -18.49 14.08
C ASP A 8 3.93 -17.34 13.24
N ALA A 9 4.79 -16.41 12.81
CA ALA A 9 4.41 -15.24 12.03
C ALA A 9 5.46 -14.90 10.97
N TYR A 10 5.03 -14.16 9.95
CA TYR A 10 5.89 -13.62 8.90
C TYR A 10 5.57 -12.15 8.70
N LEU A 11 6.60 -11.30 8.86
CA LEU A 11 6.51 -9.86 8.67
C LEU A 11 7.10 -9.49 7.32
N ALA A 12 6.30 -8.86 6.45
CA ALA A 12 6.69 -8.51 5.10
C ALA A 12 5.81 -7.38 4.55
N PRO A 13 6.18 -6.76 3.40
CA PRO A 13 5.29 -5.85 2.69
C PRO A 13 3.92 -6.51 2.44
N ASN A 14 2.84 -5.80 2.76
CA ASN A 14 1.49 -6.35 2.76
C ASN A 14 1.10 -6.94 1.39
N GLY A 15 1.50 -6.28 0.29
CA GLY A 15 1.30 -6.79 -1.08
C GLY A 15 1.77 -8.24 -1.29
N ILE A 16 2.96 -8.57 -0.79
CA ILE A 16 3.54 -9.91 -0.92
C ILE A 16 2.82 -10.89 0.02
N ALA A 17 2.53 -10.46 1.24
CA ALA A 17 1.81 -11.27 2.22
C ALA A 17 0.38 -11.60 1.76
N ALA A 18 -0.35 -10.62 1.25
CA ALA A 18 -1.70 -10.76 0.69
C ALA A 18 -1.71 -11.73 -0.50
N HIS A 19 -0.73 -11.62 -1.40
CA HIS A 19 -0.58 -12.56 -2.52
C HIS A 19 -0.38 -13.99 -2.05
N ASN A 20 0.48 -14.21 -1.05
CA ASN A 20 0.74 -15.55 -0.51
C ASN A 20 -0.47 -16.13 0.23
N ALA A 21 -1.30 -15.29 0.83
CA ALA A 21 -2.51 -15.70 1.54
C ALA A 21 -3.67 -16.14 0.63
N ARG A 22 -3.56 -15.97 -0.69
CA ARG A 22 -4.65 -16.26 -1.65
C ARG A 22 -5.17 -17.70 -1.63
N ASP A 23 -4.32 -18.66 -1.24
CA ASP A 23 -4.67 -20.08 -1.19
C ASP A 23 -5.24 -20.52 0.17
N GLY A 24 -5.42 -19.58 1.10
CA GLY A 24 -5.99 -19.82 2.43
C GLY A 24 -5.05 -20.47 3.44
N LYS A 25 -3.79 -20.79 3.08
CA LYS A 25 -2.84 -21.44 4.00
C LYS A 25 -2.24 -20.48 5.03
N THR A 26 -2.33 -19.19 4.77
CA THR A 26 -1.94 -18.12 5.69
C THR A 26 -3.02 -17.06 5.73
N LYS A 27 -3.12 -16.31 6.82
CA LYS A 27 -4.06 -15.20 6.98
C LYS A 27 -3.34 -13.95 7.47
N LEU A 28 -3.87 -12.78 7.11
CA LEU A 28 -3.42 -11.51 7.68
C LEU A 28 -3.84 -11.44 9.15
N VAL A 29 -2.89 -11.17 10.04
CA VAL A 29 -3.14 -11.05 11.49
C VAL A 29 -2.85 -9.66 12.04
N GLY A 30 -2.33 -8.75 11.22
CA GLY A 30 -2.07 -7.37 11.59
C GLY A 30 -1.28 -6.63 10.51
N THR A 31 -1.35 -5.30 10.55
CA THR A 31 -0.53 -4.41 9.72
C THR A 31 -0.07 -3.24 10.56
N PHE A 32 1.08 -2.67 10.23
CA PHE A 32 1.52 -1.37 10.75
C PHE A 32 2.27 -0.61 9.66
N SER A 33 2.28 0.71 9.77
CA SER A 33 3.01 1.56 8.84
C SER A 33 4.51 1.26 8.91
N GLY A 34 5.16 1.03 7.78
CA GLY A 34 6.62 0.86 7.74
C GLY A 34 7.40 2.09 8.25
N GLY A 35 6.75 3.25 8.32
CA GLY A 35 7.30 4.49 8.85
C GLY A 35 6.93 4.79 10.30
N TRP A 36 6.37 3.81 11.04
CA TRP A 36 5.80 4.05 12.36
C TRP A 36 6.74 4.86 13.29
N PRO A 37 6.23 5.87 14.02
CA PRO A 37 4.81 6.26 14.16
C PRO A 37 4.24 7.08 12.99
N GLN A 38 5.04 7.42 11.98
CA GLN A 38 4.59 8.13 10.79
C GLN A 38 4.00 7.18 9.72
N ALA A 39 3.24 7.75 8.79
CA ALA A 39 2.73 7.02 7.63
C ALA A 39 3.83 6.86 6.56
N ALA A 40 4.02 5.64 6.08
CA ALA A 40 4.83 5.33 4.90
C ALA A 40 3.90 4.86 3.78
N GLU A 41 3.28 5.82 3.10
CA GLU A 41 2.38 5.58 1.96
C GLU A 41 3.17 5.04 0.76
N ILE A 42 2.54 4.17 -0.04
CA ILE A 42 3.09 3.72 -1.33
C ILE A 42 2.85 4.82 -2.37
N ALA A 43 3.89 5.15 -3.15
CA ALA A 43 3.86 6.27 -4.08
C ALA A 43 4.17 5.87 -5.53
N VAL A 44 3.65 6.66 -6.47
CA VAL A 44 4.16 6.70 -7.85
C VAL A 44 5.30 7.72 -7.90
N THR A 45 6.47 7.28 -8.36
CA THR A 45 7.65 8.16 -8.48
C THR A 45 7.79 8.69 -9.90
N SER A 46 7.96 10.00 -10.04
CA SER A 46 8.31 10.66 -11.30
C SER A 46 9.57 11.51 -11.13
N ARG A 47 10.24 11.82 -12.24
CA ARG A 47 11.42 12.70 -12.22
C ARG A 47 11.01 14.10 -11.76
N LYS A 48 11.80 14.73 -10.89
CA LYS A 48 11.62 16.14 -10.52
C LYS A 48 11.63 17.02 -11.77
N GLY A 49 10.64 17.90 -11.89
CA GLY A 49 10.49 18.78 -13.07
C GLY A 49 9.91 18.10 -14.32
N SER A 50 9.43 16.86 -14.23
CA SER A 50 8.78 16.17 -15.37
C SER A 50 7.43 16.76 -15.80
N GLY A 51 6.80 17.58 -14.95
CA GLY A 51 5.49 18.18 -15.22
C GLY A 51 4.30 17.22 -15.06
N ILE A 52 4.52 15.94 -14.73
CA ILE A 52 3.44 14.93 -14.69
C ILE A 52 2.95 14.58 -13.28
N ALA A 53 3.63 15.05 -12.22
CA ALA A 53 3.30 14.67 -10.84
C ALA A 53 1.86 15.02 -10.46
N ASP A 54 1.42 16.25 -10.75
CA ASP A 54 0.06 16.70 -10.41
C ASP A 54 -1.00 16.04 -11.28
N ALA A 55 -0.69 15.74 -12.54
CA ALA A 55 -1.58 14.97 -13.42
C ALA A 55 -1.79 13.54 -12.90
N ILE A 56 -0.73 12.89 -12.40
CA ILE A 56 -0.84 11.56 -11.77
C ILE A 56 -1.69 11.64 -10.49
N THR A 57 -1.47 12.64 -9.63
CA THR A 57 -2.27 12.85 -8.43
C THR A 57 -3.76 13.05 -8.76
N ALA A 58 -4.07 13.87 -9.77
CA ALA A 58 -5.43 14.09 -10.24
C ALA A 58 -6.08 12.80 -10.77
N ALA A 59 -5.34 12.02 -11.57
CA ALA A 59 -5.81 10.75 -12.10
C ALA A 59 -6.11 9.73 -10.99
N LEU A 60 -5.23 9.61 -9.99
CA LEU A 60 -5.44 8.72 -8.84
C LEU A 60 -6.67 9.13 -8.04
N ASN A 61 -6.82 10.42 -7.72
CA ASN A 61 -7.99 10.92 -7.00
C ASN A 61 -9.30 10.72 -7.79
N ALA A 62 -9.27 10.80 -9.13
CA ALA A 62 -10.42 10.45 -9.96
C ALA A 62 -10.78 8.95 -9.84
N GLN A 63 -9.79 8.05 -9.81
CA GLN A 63 -10.02 6.61 -9.60
C GLN A 63 -10.46 6.27 -8.17
N ILE A 64 -10.04 7.04 -7.18
CA ILE A 64 -10.55 6.93 -5.80
C ILE A 64 -12.03 7.34 -5.79
N LYS A 65 -12.37 8.51 -6.34
CA LYS A 65 -13.73 9.04 -6.35
C LYS A 65 -14.71 8.14 -7.09
N ASN A 66 -14.32 7.54 -8.21
CA ASN A 66 -15.19 6.68 -9.01
C ASN A 66 -15.24 5.22 -8.53
N GLY A 67 -14.52 4.87 -7.45
CA GLY A 67 -14.53 3.54 -6.83
C GLY A 67 -13.64 2.50 -7.53
N ASN A 68 -12.97 2.83 -8.64
CA ASN A 68 -12.10 1.88 -9.33
C ASN A 68 -10.85 1.53 -8.50
N TYR A 69 -10.34 2.49 -7.73
CA TYR A 69 -9.25 2.24 -6.78
C TYR A 69 -9.62 1.15 -5.77
N ALA A 70 -10.80 1.24 -5.17
CA ALA A 70 -11.28 0.25 -4.20
C ALA A 70 -11.42 -1.15 -4.82
N LYS A 71 -11.97 -1.24 -6.04
CA LYS A 71 -12.06 -2.50 -6.80
C LYS A 71 -10.69 -3.11 -7.09
N ALA A 72 -9.70 -2.27 -7.41
CA ALA A 72 -8.34 -2.74 -7.63
C ALA A 72 -7.72 -3.28 -6.33
N LEU A 73 -7.89 -2.59 -5.21
CA LEU A 73 -7.41 -3.08 -3.91
C LEU A 73 -8.09 -4.39 -3.50
N GLU A 74 -9.40 -4.50 -3.70
CA GLU A 74 -10.16 -5.72 -3.41
C GLU A 74 -9.65 -6.92 -4.21
N ARG A 75 -9.42 -6.74 -5.51
CA ARG A 75 -8.85 -7.80 -6.37
C ARG A 75 -7.52 -8.34 -5.84
N TRP A 76 -6.73 -7.50 -5.18
CA TRP A 76 -5.41 -7.84 -4.64
C TRP A 76 -5.39 -8.08 -3.13
N ASN A 77 -6.55 -8.04 -2.47
CA ASN A 77 -6.69 -8.16 -1.02
C ASN A 77 -5.86 -7.11 -0.23
N LEU A 78 -5.87 -5.85 -0.68
CA LEU A 78 -5.11 -4.71 -0.14
C LEU A 78 -5.99 -3.60 0.45
N GLN A 79 -7.26 -3.88 0.75
CA GLN A 79 -8.19 -2.87 1.27
C GLN A 79 -7.70 -2.23 2.58
N SER A 80 -6.90 -2.94 3.39
CA SER A 80 -6.33 -2.43 4.65
C SER A 80 -5.33 -1.28 4.45
N GLU A 81 -4.81 -1.09 3.24
CA GLU A 81 -3.85 -0.03 2.89
C GLU A 81 -4.50 1.12 2.12
N ALA A 82 -5.84 1.13 2.02
CA ALA A 82 -6.57 2.15 1.28
C ALA A 82 -6.32 3.55 1.86
N ILE A 83 -6.05 4.51 0.98
CA ILE A 83 -6.03 5.94 1.31
C ILE A 83 -7.29 6.62 0.77
N GLN A 84 -7.73 7.67 1.46
CA GLN A 84 -8.87 8.48 1.01
C GLN A 84 -8.48 9.51 -0.05
N VAL A 85 -7.24 9.99 -0.03
CA VAL A 85 -6.76 11.06 -0.91
C VAL A 85 -5.29 10.82 -1.25
N SER A 86 -4.97 10.85 -2.54
CA SER A 86 -3.59 10.89 -3.04
C SER A 86 -3.06 12.32 -3.04
N ARG A 87 -1.80 12.50 -2.65
CA ARG A 87 -1.15 13.83 -2.53
C ARG A 87 0.14 13.88 -3.34
N THR A 88 0.42 15.02 -3.98
CA THR A 88 1.74 15.27 -4.58
C THR A 88 2.74 15.61 -3.47
N ASN A 89 3.78 14.79 -3.31
CA ASN A 89 4.92 15.03 -2.43
C ASN A 89 4.54 15.57 -1.02
N PRO A 90 3.68 14.86 -0.25
CA PRO A 90 3.37 15.26 1.12
C PRO A 90 4.63 15.24 1.99
N PRO A 91 4.64 15.91 3.17
CA PRO A 91 5.75 15.82 4.11
C PRO A 91 6.14 14.36 4.38
N GLY A 92 7.39 14.03 4.09
CA GLY A 92 7.94 12.69 4.29
C GLY A 92 8.32 12.41 5.75
N LEU A 93 8.99 11.28 5.97
CA LEU A 93 9.56 10.94 7.27
C LEU A 93 10.55 12.03 7.73
N PRO A 94 10.65 12.29 9.04
CA PRO A 94 11.57 13.29 9.58
C PRO A 94 12.99 13.03 9.09
N LYS A 95 13.68 14.10 8.65
CA LYS A 95 15.13 14.03 8.48
C LYS A 95 15.74 13.86 9.87
N LYS A 96 16.62 12.85 10.01
CA LYS A 96 17.49 12.74 11.18
C LYS A 96 18.41 13.94 11.27
#